data_AF-A0A8X6TTN1-F1
#
_entry.id   AF-A0A8X6TTN1-F1
#
_cell.length_a   1.000
_cell.length_b   1.000
_cell.length_c   1.000
_cell.angle_alpha   90.00
_cell.angle_beta   90.00
_cell.angle_gamma   90.00
#
_symmetry.space_group_name_H-M   'P 1'
#
loop_
_entity.id
_entity.type
_entity.pdbx_description
1 polymer ?
#
loop_
_entity_poly.entity_id
_entity_poly.type
_entity_poly.pdbx_seq_one_letter_code
_entity_poly.pdbx_strand_id
1 'polypeptide(L)'
;MSHDEEGFHIPTDDSYLLRFLRAKKYDVKRSFKCIKSYYGLKSTYPQMFSNVPSDIKELLEKNFLYLTMNRGFNGEGVLIFLLGQVDENLLTVEDLFKAGVLTADIGVETEISQVCGSSLIFDFKDVTLKKLAYISTPKCLSLLVKGLQVKIKSKNFS
;
A
#
# COMPACT_ATOMS: atom_id res chain seq x y z
N MET A 1 -12.20 -16.95 27.85
CA MET A 1 -10.73 -17.08 27.96
C MET A 1 -10.20 -17.17 26.55
N SER A 2 -9.79 -16.04 25.98
CA SER A 2 -9.17 -15.98 24.66
C SER A 2 -7.81 -16.63 24.74
N HIS A 3 -7.53 -17.57 23.84
CA HIS A 3 -6.17 -18.00 23.58
C HIS A 3 -5.43 -16.79 23.02
N ASP A 4 -4.57 -16.21 23.84
CA ASP A 4 -3.60 -15.21 23.40
C ASP A 4 -2.67 -15.90 22.41
N GLU A 5 -2.83 -15.61 21.12
CA GLU A 5 -1.82 -15.94 20.11
C GLU A 5 -0.57 -15.12 20.45
N GLU A 6 0.40 -15.75 21.13
CA GLU A 6 1.71 -15.16 21.44
C GLU A 6 2.31 -14.52 20.19
N GLY A 7 2.63 -13.23 20.27
CA GLY A 7 3.37 -12.49 19.22
C GLY A 7 2.57 -11.49 18.39
N PHE A 8 1.26 -11.33 18.59
CA PHE A 8 0.46 -10.35 17.85
C PHE A 8 0.23 -9.03 18.62
N HIS A 9 1.30 -8.24 18.78
CA HIS A 9 1.22 -6.90 19.38
C HIS A 9 0.92 -5.85 18.32
N ILE A 10 -0.28 -5.28 18.35
CA ILE A 10 -0.72 -4.19 17.48
C ILE A 10 -1.17 -3.00 18.33
N PRO A 11 -1.15 -1.75 17.81
CA PRO A 11 -1.83 -0.64 18.45
C PRO A 11 -3.32 -0.96 18.60
N THR A 12 -3.82 -0.71 19.81
CA THR A 12 -5.21 -0.96 20.20
C THR A 12 -6.01 0.32 20.36
N ASP A 13 -5.47 1.47 19.93
CA ASP A 13 -6.20 2.73 19.95
C ASP A 13 -7.39 2.69 18.98
N ASP A 14 -8.50 3.33 19.39
CA ASP A 14 -9.76 3.29 18.65
C ASP A 14 -9.58 3.80 17.22
N SER A 15 -8.82 4.88 17.03
CA SER A 15 -8.59 5.48 15.70
C SER A 15 -7.86 4.50 14.76
N TYR A 16 -6.91 3.73 15.29
CA TYR A 16 -6.15 2.73 14.57
C TYR A 16 -7.03 1.55 14.19
N LEU A 17 -7.82 1.01 15.12
CA LEU A 17 -8.69 -0.13 14.86
C LEU A 17 -9.86 0.23 13.93
N LEU A 18 -10.41 1.45 14.07
CA LEU A 18 -11.49 1.96 13.25
C LEU A 18 -11.14 1.99 11.76
N ARG A 19 -9.87 2.23 11.39
CA ARG A 19 -9.45 2.22 9.98
C ARG A 19 -9.75 0.87 9.30
N PHE A 20 -9.55 -0.24 10.02
CA PHE A 20 -9.77 -1.59 9.51
C PHE A 20 -11.26 -1.94 9.49
N LEU A 21 -12.00 -1.51 10.52
CA LEU A 21 -13.45 -1.69 10.59
C LEU A 21 -14.12 -0.95 9.43
N ARG A 22 -13.81 0.33 9.22
CA ARG A 22 -14.33 1.13 8.09
C ARG A 22 -14.04 0.47 6.75
N ALA A 23 -12.78 0.07 6.54
CA ALA A 23 -12.34 -0.61 5.31
C ALA A 23 -13.06 -1.94 5.04
N LYS A 24 -13.62 -2.59 6.08
CA LYS A 24 -14.37 -3.85 5.96
C LYS A 24 -15.84 -3.70 6.34
N LYS A 25 -16.40 -2.49 6.26
CA LYS A 25 -17.82 -2.20 6.54
C LYS A 25 -18.27 -2.73 7.91
N TYR A 26 -17.41 -2.59 8.91
CA TYR A 26 -17.61 -3.03 10.29
C TYR A 26 -17.78 -4.55 10.49
N ASP A 27 -17.46 -5.37 9.48
CA ASP A 27 -17.34 -6.83 9.66
C ASP A 27 -16.10 -7.14 10.50
N VAL A 28 -16.32 -7.48 11.77
CA VAL A 28 -15.26 -7.75 12.76
C VAL A 28 -14.33 -8.88 12.31
N LYS A 29 -14.87 -9.97 11.75
CA LYS A 29 -14.07 -11.13 11.32
C LYS A 29 -13.17 -10.76 10.14
N ARG A 30 -13.71 -10.04 9.15
CA ARG A 30 -12.93 -9.55 8.00
C ARG A 30 -11.91 -8.50 8.41
N SER A 31 -12.24 -7.65 9.37
CA SER A 31 -11.33 -6.64 9.93
C SER A 31 -10.14 -7.31 10.61
N PHE A 32 -10.39 -8.27 11.50
CA PHE A 32 -9.34 -9.03 12.18
C PHE A 32 -8.43 -9.77 11.18
N LYS A 33 -9.01 -10.42 10.15
CA LYS A 33 -8.24 -11.04 9.08
C LYS A 33 -7.37 -10.03 8.33
N CYS A 34 -7.91 -8.83 8.05
CA CYS A 34 -7.17 -7.75 7.39
C CYS A 34 -5.98 -7.29 8.23
N ILE A 35 -6.18 -7.09 9.54
CA ILE A 35 -5.11 -6.72 10.49
C ILE A 35 -4.04 -7.82 10.49
N LYS A 36 -4.40 -9.09 10.64
CA LYS A 36 -3.45 -10.22 10.57
C LYS A 36 -2.66 -10.24 9.27
N SER A 37 -3.30 -10.03 8.12
CA SER A 37 -2.60 -9.96 6.83
C SER A 37 -1.66 -8.76 6.72
N TYR A 38 -2.06 -7.58 7.19
CA TYR A 38 -1.23 -6.38 7.18
C TYR A 38 0.03 -6.55 8.04
N TYR A 39 -0.13 -7.06 9.28
CA TYR A 39 1.00 -7.31 10.16
C TYR A 39 1.86 -8.50 9.74
N GLY A 40 1.27 -9.53 9.11
CA GLY A 40 2.02 -10.59 8.45
C GLY A 40 2.91 -10.06 7.32
N LEU A 41 2.41 -9.10 6.54
CA LEU A 41 3.20 -8.43 5.50
C LEU A 41 4.34 -7.60 6.11
N LYS A 42 4.06 -6.84 7.19
CA LYS A 42 5.08 -6.10 7.95
C LYS A 42 6.18 -6.99 8.49
N SER A 43 5.81 -8.13 9.08
CA SER A 43 6.77 -9.08 9.65
C SER A 43 7.59 -9.78 8.57
N THR A 44 7.00 -10.06 7.40
CA THR A 44 7.69 -10.75 6.29
C THR A 44 8.64 -9.80 5.55
N TYR A 45 8.31 -8.51 5.47
CA TYR A 45 9.08 -7.52 4.72
C TYR A 45 9.36 -6.25 5.54
N PRO A 46 10.05 -6.35 6.69
CA PRO A 46 10.25 -5.22 7.61
C PRO A 46 10.94 -4.03 6.94
N GLN A 47 11.83 -4.27 5.98
CA GLN A 47 12.53 -3.24 5.21
C GLN A 47 11.59 -2.34 4.39
N MET A 48 10.40 -2.82 4.02
CA MET A 48 9.41 -2.06 3.25
C MET A 48 8.57 -1.12 4.12
N PHE A 49 8.57 -1.33 5.44
CA PHE A 49 7.81 -0.53 6.40
C PHE A 49 8.70 0.28 7.34
N SER A 50 10.03 0.19 7.17
CA SER A 50 10.96 1.05 7.88
C SER A 50 10.95 2.47 7.30
N ASN A 51 11.45 3.45 8.06
CA ASN A 51 11.58 4.81 7.55
C ASN A 51 12.48 4.85 6.30
N VAL A 52 12.15 5.73 5.35
CA VAL A 52 13.04 6.03 4.22
C VAL A 52 14.16 6.94 4.72
N PRO A 53 15.43 6.64 4.43
CA PRO A 53 16.53 7.58 4.65
C PRO A 53 16.23 8.94 4.02
N SER A 54 16.60 10.03 4.69
CA SER A 54 16.42 11.41 4.21
C SER A 54 16.84 11.59 2.75
N ASP A 55 17.95 10.94 2.39
CA ASP A 55 18.65 11.10 1.13
C ASP A 55 17.88 10.44 -0.04
N ILE A 56 17.07 9.42 0.29
CA ILE A 56 16.20 8.72 -0.65
C ILE A 56 14.82 9.38 -0.70
N LYS A 57 14.38 10.03 0.39
CA LYS A 57 13.08 10.69 0.48
C LYS A 57 12.87 11.71 -0.64
N GLU A 58 13.86 12.57 -0.89
CA GLU A 58 13.78 13.56 -1.98
C GLU A 58 13.71 12.91 -3.38
N LEU A 59 14.35 11.76 -3.56
CA LEU A 59 14.35 10.99 -4.80
C LEU A 59 12.99 10.28 -5.03
N LEU A 60 12.35 9.82 -3.96
CA LEU A 60 11.02 9.19 -4.01
C LEU A 60 9.88 10.20 -4.17
N GLU A 61 10.04 11.41 -3.64
CA GLU A 61 8.97 12.42 -3.59
C GLU A 61 8.76 13.20 -4.91
N LYS A 62 9.76 13.24 -5.81
CA LYS A 62 9.73 14.26 -6.88
C LYS A 62 9.33 13.80 -8.28
N ASN A 63 9.49 12.54 -8.69
CA ASN A 63 9.41 12.25 -10.14
C ASN A 63 8.56 11.05 -10.57
N PHE A 64 8.20 10.10 -9.69
CA PHE A 64 7.52 8.88 -10.16
C PHE A 64 6.33 8.41 -9.32
N LEU A 65 6.05 9.01 -8.15
CA LEU A 65 4.95 8.60 -7.27
C LEU A 65 4.20 9.82 -6.73
N TYR A 66 2.88 9.85 -6.93
CA TYR A 66 2.03 10.98 -6.54
C TYR A 66 0.78 10.51 -5.80
N LEU A 67 0.61 10.98 -4.57
CA LEU A 67 -0.68 10.96 -3.88
C LEU A 67 -1.44 12.23 -4.25
N THR A 68 -2.55 12.09 -4.96
CA THR A 68 -3.27 13.25 -5.49
C THR A 68 -4.13 13.92 -4.41
N MET A 69 -4.27 15.24 -4.51
CA MET A 69 -5.30 15.97 -3.74
C MET A 69 -6.71 15.68 -4.26
N ASN A 70 -6.83 15.45 -5.57
CA ASN A 70 -8.09 15.08 -6.20
C ASN A 70 -8.44 13.63 -5.85
N ARG A 71 -9.72 13.35 -5.68
CA ARG A 71 -10.24 12.00 -5.43
C ARG A 71 -10.87 11.45 -6.69
N GLY A 72 -10.96 10.12 -6.78
CA GLY A 72 -11.72 9.45 -7.82
C GLY A 72 -13.22 9.76 -7.69
N PHE A 73 -13.98 9.30 -8.68
CA PHE A 73 -15.42 9.60 -8.79
C PHE A 73 -16.22 9.16 -7.55
N ASN A 74 -15.78 8.10 -6.86
CA ASN A 74 -16.46 7.59 -5.66
C ASN A 74 -15.82 8.10 -4.35
N GLY A 75 -14.95 9.12 -4.42
CA GLY A 75 -14.23 9.66 -3.27
C GLY A 75 -12.99 8.86 -2.85
N GLU A 76 -12.61 7.84 -3.62
CA GLU A 76 -11.40 7.07 -3.34
C GLU A 76 -10.14 7.91 -3.52
N GLY A 77 -9.14 7.71 -2.66
CA GLY A 77 -7.82 8.35 -2.85
C GLY A 77 -7.13 7.79 -4.09
N VAL A 78 -6.38 8.62 -4.84
CA VAL A 78 -5.69 8.18 -6.05
C VAL A 78 -4.18 8.26 -5.86
N LEU A 79 -3.52 7.14 -6.10
CA LEU A 79 -2.07 7.01 -6.11
C LEU A 79 -1.61 6.75 -7.55
N ILE A 80 -0.69 7.56 -8.06
CA ILE A 80 -0.21 7.49 -9.44
C ILE A 80 1.28 7.15 -9.45
N PHE A 81 1.65 6.11 -10.20
CA PHE A 81 3.03 5.74 -10.50
C PHE A 81 3.37 6.13 -11.95
N LEU A 82 4.33 7.02 -12.15
CA LEU A 82 4.89 7.34 -13.47
C LEU A 82 6.09 6.44 -13.73
N LEU A 83 5.85 5.27 -14.33
CA LEU A 83 6.87 4.23 -14.47
C LEU A 83 8.01 4.66 -15.39
N GLY A 84 7.76 5.50 -16.40
CA GLY A 84 8.81 6.06 -17.26
C GLY A 84 9.85 6.90 -16.52
N GLN A 85 9.47 7.49 -15.38
CA GLN A 85 10.30 8.42 -14.59
C GLN A 85 11.15 7.72 -13.52
N VAL A 86 11.01 6.40 -13.36
CA VAL A 86 11.83 5.62 -12.42
C VAL A 86 13.28 5.55 -12.91
N ASP A 87 14.24 5.98 -12.11
CA ASP A 87 15.67 5.77 -12.41
C ASP A 87 16.14 4.44 -11.81
N GLU A 88 16.25 3.42 -12.66
CA GLU A 88 16.66 2.06 -12.29
C GLU A 88 18.12 1.96 -11.81
N ASN A 89 18.95 2.99 -12.06
CA ASN A 89 20.33 3.01 -11.58
C ASN A 89 20.42 3.52 -10.13
N LEU A 90 19.40 4.23 -9.66
CA LEU A 90 19.36 4.84 -8.33
C LEU A 90 18.39 4.13 -7.39
N LEU A 91 17.29 3.59 -7.92
CA LEU A 91 16.21 3.00 -7.14
C LEU A 91 16.09 1.51 -7.40
N THR A 92 16.06 0.73 -6.33
CA THR A 92 15.72 -0.68 -6.38
C THR A 92 14.22 -0.90 -6.51
N VAL A 93 13.79 -2.09 -6.94
CA VAL A 93 12.38 -2.49 -6.87
C VAL A 93 11.85 -2.44 -5.44
N GLU A 94 12.67 -2.75 -4.43
CA GLU A 94 12.28 -2.60 -3.03
C GLU A 94 12.01 -1.14 -2.66
N ASP A 95 12.80 -0.19 -3.15
CA ASP A 95 12.60 1.24 -2.88
C ASP A 95 11.27 1.73 -3.48
N LEU A 96 10.95 1.31 -4.70
CA LEU A 96 9.68 1.63 -5.35
C LEU A 96 8.48 1.11 -4.55
N PHE A 97 8.58 -0.14 -4.07
CA PHE A 97 7.52 -0.75 -3.28
C PHE A 97 7.38 -0.10 -1.90
N LYS A 98 8.51 0.20 -1.25
CA LYS A 98 8.57 0.91 0.02
C LYS A 98 7.91 2.29 -0.09
N ALA A 99 8.23 3.05 -1.15
CA ALA A 99 7.59 4.32 -1.44
C ALA A 99 6.06 4.15 -1.56
N GLY A 100 5.63 3.17 -2.38
CA GLY A 100 4.22 2.85 -2.56
C GLY A 100 3.48 2.52 -1.27
N VAL A 101 4.07 1.67 -0.42
CA VAL A 101 3.49 1.26 0.86
C VAL A 101 3.38 2.46 1.81
N LEU A 102 4.44 3.26 1.96
CA LEU A 102 4.42 4.40 2.86
C LEU A 102 3.45 5.48 2.40
N THR A 103 3.42 5.79 1.10
CA THR A 103 2.43 6.73 0.55
C THR A 103 1.01 6.20 0.67
N ALA A 104 0.79 4.90 0.50
CA ALA A 104 -0.51 4.29 0.73
C ALA A 104 -0.93 4.32 2.21
N ASP A 105 0.00 4.12 3.15
CA ASP A 105 -0.24 4.21 4.59
C ASP A 105 -0.64 5.65 4.99
N ILE A 106 0.01 6.67 4.44
CA ILE A 106 -0.40 8.07 4.58
C ILE A 106 -1.79 8.30 3.97
N GLY A 107 -2.04 7.77 2.77
CA GLY A 107 -3.31 7.96 2.06
C GLY A 107 -4.54 7.39 2.78
N VAL A 108 -4.37 6.39 3.66
CA VAL A 108 -5.45 5.78 4.46
C VAL A 108 -5.66 6.44 5.83
N GLU A 109 -4.92 7.51 6.16
CA GLU A 109 -5.15 8.27 7.41
C GLU A 109 -6.51 8.98 7.41
N THR A 110 -6.97 9.44 6.25
CA THR A 110 -8.27 10.11 6.14
C THR A 110 -9.44 9.12 6.20
N GLU A 111 -10.49 9.43 6.96
CA GLU A 111 -11.65 8.55 7.12
C GLU A 111 -12.33 8.22 5.80
N ILE A 112 -12.45 9.21 4.91
CA ILE A 112 -13.02 9.02 3.58
C ILE A 112 -12.22 8.01 2.74
N SER A 113 -10.89 7.97 2.84
CA SER A 113 -10.08 6.93 2.18
C SER A 113 -10.25 5.55 2.82
N GLN A 114 -10.53 5.49 4.13
CA GLN A 114 -10.83 4.22 4.82
C GLN A 114 -12.18 3.64 4.37
N VAL A 115 -13.13 4.49 4.01
CA VAL A 115 -14.47 4.09 3.54
C VAL A 115 -14.51 3.85 2.02
N CYS A 116 -14.03 4.81 1.22
CA CYS A 116 -14.09 4.76 -0.24
C CYS A 116 -12.92 3.95 -0.85
N GLY A 117 -11.88 3.67 -0.07
CA GLY A 117 -10.71 2.95 -0.53
C GLY A 117 -9.73 3.82 -1.32
N SER A 118 -8.97 3.19 -2.22
CA SER A 118 -8.00 3.87 -3.07
C SER A 118 -7.89 3.21 -4.44
N SER A 119 -7.61 4.02 -5.44
CA SER A 119 -7.27 3.60 -6.80
C SER A 119 -5.77 3.77 -7.04
N LEU A 120 -5.19 2.82 -7.76
CA LEU A 120 -3.79 2.82 -8.15
C LEU A 120 -3.69 2.94 -9.66
N ILE A 121 -3.00 3.97 -10.14
CA ILE A 121 -2.79 4.22 -11.57
C ILE A 121 -1.32 4.01 -11.88
N PHE A 122 -1.04 3.21 -12.90
CA PHE A 122 0.29 3.06 -13.47
C PHE A 122 0.31 3.73 -14.84
N ASP A 123 1.05 4.82 -14.94
CA ASP A 123 1.34 5.48 -16.21
C ASP A 123 2.59 4.84 -16.83
N PHE A 124 2.40 4.22 -17.99
CA PHE A 124 3.44 3.54 -18.75
C PHE A 124 4.06 4.42 -19.85
N LYS A 125 3.73 5.72 -19.89
CA LYS A 125 4.40 6.67 -20.77
C LYS A 125 5.92 6.62 -20.55
N ASP A 126 6.67 6.63 -21.64
CA ASP A 126 8.14 6.59 -21.66
C ASP A 126 8.78 5.33 -21.03
N VAL A 127 8.00 4.26 -20.83
CA VAL A 127 8.54 2.96 -20.37
C VAL A 127 9.18 2.21 -21.53
N THR A 128 10.47 1.89 -21.38
CA THR A 128 11.20 1.01 -22.31
C THR A 128 10.98 -0.46 -21.95
N LEU A 129 11.26 -1.39 -22.88
CA LEU A 129 11.20 -2.83 -22.59
C LEU A 129 12.18 -3.26 -21.49
N LYS A 130 13.37 -2.64 -21.44
CA LYS A 130 14.35 -2.88 -20.36
C LYS A 130 13.75 -2.49 -19.00
N LYS A 131 13.14 -1.30 -18.93
CA LYS A 131 12.47 -0.81 -17.71
C LYS A 131 11.32 -1.70 -17.30
N LEU A 132 10.49 -2.11 -18.25
CA LEU A 132 9.38 -3.02 -18.00
C LEU A 132 9.89 -4.35 -17.42
N ALA A 133 10.96 -4.92 -17.97
CA ALA A 133 11.57 -6.15 -17.46
C ALA A 133 12.13 -5.97 -16.04
N TYR A 134 12.75 -4.82 -15.76
CA TYR A 134 13.28 -4.47 -14.45
C TYR A 134 12.17 -4.39 -13.37
N ILE A 135 11.08 -3.68 -13.65
CA ILE A 135 9.98 -3.50 -12.68
C ILE A 135 9.04 -4.70 -12.58
N SER A 136 9.04 -5.63 -13.55
CA SER A 136 8.10 -6.76 -13.62
C SER A 136 8.66 -8.08 -13.10
N THR A 137 9.63 -8.04 -12.18
CA THR A 137 10.17 -9.27 -11.58
C THR A 137 9.08 -10.07 -10.85
N PRO A 138 9.17 -11.41 -10.78
CA PRO A 138 8.22 -12.23 -10.04
C PRO A 138 8.05 -11.78 -8.58
N LYS A 139 9.15 -11.31 -7.97
CA LYS A 139 9.14 -10.71 -6.63
C LYS A 139 8.25 -9.47 -6.59
N CYS A 140 8.45 -8.52 -7.49
CA CYS A 140 7.63 -7.30 -7.60
C CYS A 140 6.14 -7.60 -7.77
N LEU A 141 5.81 -8.47 -8.74
CA LEU A 141 4.43 -8.87 -9.01
C LEU A 141 3.79 -9.56 -7.80
N SER A 142 4.53 -10.42 -7.10
CA SER A 142 4.04 -11.07 -5.89
C SER A 142 3.74 -10.08 -4.77
N LEU A 143 4.58 -9.06 -4.60
CA LEU A 143 4.43 -8.01 -3.60
C LEU A 143 3.24 -7.11 -3.92
N LEU A 144 3.09 -6.71 -5.18
CA LEU A 144 1.93 -5.96 -5.66
C LEU A 144 0.63 -6.72 -5.38
N VAL A 145 0.57 -8.01 -5.74
CA VAL A 145 -0.61 -8.85 -5.50
C VAL A 145 -0.91 -8.97 -4.01
N LYS A 146 0.09 -9.25 -3.17
CA LYS A 146 -0.09 -9.35 -1.71
C LYS A 146 -0.56 -8.04 -1.09
N GLY A 147 0.02 -6.91 -1.49
CA GLY A 147 -0.38 -5.57 -1.04
C GLY A 147 -1.82 -5.22 -1.45
N LEU A 148 -2.19 -5.50 -2.70
CA LEU A 148 -3.56 -5.30 -3.20
C LEU A 148 -4.57 -6.25 -2.55
N GLN A 149 -4.18 -7.49 -2.22
CA GLN A 149 -5.05 -8.46 -1.55
C GLN A 149 -5.50 -8.03 -0.15
N VAL A 150 -4.74 -7.16 0.53
CA VAL A 150 -5.19 -6.50 1.77
C VAL A 150 -6.46 -5.66 1.52
N LYS A 151 -6.64 -5.13 0.30
CA LYS A 151 -7.83 -4.35 -0.13
C LYS A 151 -8.90 -5.19 -0.85
N ILE A 152 -8.56 -6.21 -1.65
CA ILE A 152 -9.47 -6.77 -2.68
C ILE A 152 -10.54 -7.80 -2.23
N LYS A 153 -10.55 -8.33 -0.98
CA LYS A 153 -11.63 -9.28 -0.57
C LYS A 153 -12.95 -8.63 -0.11
N SER A 154 -13.41 -7.57 -0.78
CA SER A 154 -14.72 -6.94 -0.52
C SER A 154 -15.45 -6.55 -1.82
N LYS A 155 -15.68 -7.52 -2.71
CA LYS A 155 -16.74 -7.42 -3.72
C LYS A 155 -17.46 -8.76 -3.81
N ASN A 156 -18.42 -8.98 -2.93
CA ASN A 156 -19.59 -9.77 -3.30
C ASN A 156 -20.59 -8.73 -3.82
N PHE A 157 -20.83 -8.73 -5.12
CA PHE A 157 -22.05 -8.14 -5.66
C PHE A 157 -23.16 -9.12 -5.33
N SER A 158 -24.10 -8.67 -4.53
CA SER A 158 -25.42 -9.26 -4.29
C SER A 158 -26.41 -8.12 -4.32
#